data_AF-A0A6A8ASJ4-F1
#
_entry.id   AF-A0A6A8ASJ4-F1
#
_cell.length_a   1.000
_cell.length_b   1.000
_cell.length_c   1.000
_cell.angle_alpha   90.00
_cell.angle_beta   90.00
_cell.angle_gamma   90.00
#
_symmetry.space_group_name_H-M   'P 1'
#
loop_
_entity.id
_entity.type
_entity.pdbx_description
1 polymer ?
#
loop_
_entity_poly.entity_id
_entity_poly.type
_entity_poly.pdbx_seq_one_letter_code
_entity_poly.pdbx_strand_id
1 'polypeptide(L)'
;MDRRVQLLLGKFLSGEIKVLSPTLDREMGYRYTSVEPLLDSPEEVQGFLDNLHAHGFLETETCGVLLSCGNCGSSNVEHVAPQGGNSGSSETGGLPFLGDSGWRCKSCNATFEKRELKVHLVPCYSFSEKSIADVSDWLVIKPLRDFLHERGYRTESPGFLIGESEVRHQFDIVAYSGGEDEGTLVMDAVVSVDPISEDDVKSLFAKVYDANPLKSVIVAFPELTDDAKKLAEKYKIGVVETTELKDIWMKLREVVPPVDEVRFEPLDVMTLLSLPDHLRKTATVTGSLGKATADEISERTERARAVESGYLNQLVRMGYLKKERDGRMVLFSVIS
;
A
#
# COMPACT_ATOMS: atom_id res chain seq x y z
N MET A 1 11.48 -10.05 -7.66
CA MET A 1 11.16 -10.54 -6.30
C MET A 1 10.48 -11.90 -6.43
N ASP A 2 10.79 -12.82 -5.53
CA ASP A 2 10.24 -14.19 -5.54
C ASP A 2 8.74 -14.17 -5.19
N ARG A 3 7.92 -14.94 -5.92
CA ARG A 3 6.45 -15.04 -5.69
C ARG A 3 6.11 -15.39 -4.25
N ARG A 4 6.94 -16.21 -3.58
CA ARG A 4 6.75 -16.64 -2.19
C ARG A 4 6.85 -15.47 -1.22
N VAL A 5 7.79 -14.56 -1.46
CA VAL A 5 7.93 -13.34 -0.67
C VAL A 5 6.70 -12.46 -0.82
N GLN A 6 6.22 -12.28 -2.06
CA GLN A 6 5.07 -11.43 -2.35
C GLN A 6 3.80 -11.93 -1.65
N LEU A 7 3.61 -13.25 -1.61
CA LEU A 7 2.49 -13.86 -0.89
C LEU A 7 2.61 -13.61 0.61
N LEU A 8 3.78 -13.80 1.21
CA LEU A 8 3.97 -13.54 2.63
C LEU A 8 3.75 -12.06 2.99
N LEU A 9 4.33 -11.14 2.22
CA LEU A 9 4.16 -9.69 2.47
C LEU A 9 2.71 -9.26 2.25
N GLY A 10 2.02 -9.81 1.26
CA GLY A 10 0.59 -9.59 1.06
C GLY A 10 -0.27 -10.01 2.26
N LYS A 11 0.11 -11.09 2.96
CA LYS A 11 -0.57 -11.53 4.20
C LYS A 11 -0.37 -10.54 5.36
N PHE A 12 0.79 -9.91 5.45
CA PHE A 12 1.02 -8.85 6.45
C PHE A 12 0.20 -7.60 6.14
N LEU A 13 0.26 -7.13 4.90
CA LEU A 13 -0.40 -5.90 4.48
C LEU A 13 -1.92 -6.02 4.46
N SER A 14 -2.47 -7.22 4.22
CA SER A 14 -3.92 -7.45 4.26
C SER A 14 -4.46 -7.55 5.68
N GLY A 15 -3.59 -7.53 6.69
CA GLY A 15 -3.94 -7.73 8.09
C GLY A 15 -4.25 -9.19 8.45
N GLU A 16 -4.10 -10.15 7.53
CA GLU A 16 -4.25 -11.58 7.82
C GLU A 16 -3.22 -12.02 8.89
N ILE A 17 -2.00 -11.50 8.82
CA ILE A 17 -0.94 -11.74 9.78
C ILE A 17 -0.44 -10.39 10.31
N LYS A 18 -0.66 -10.11 11.59
CA LYS A 18 -0.01 -8.95 12.25
C LYS A 18 1.39 -9.30 12.73
N VAL A 19 1.51 -10.45 13.37
CA VAL A 19 2.76 -10.98 13.91
C VAL A 19 2.84 -12.45 13.57
N LEU A 20 3.98 -12.85 13.04
CA LEU A 20 4.30 -14.24 12.75
C LEU A 20 4.87 -14.91 13.99
N SER A 21 4.02 -15.68 14.67
CA SER A 21 4.37 -16.37 15.90
C SER A 21 4.76 -17.83 15.68
N PRO A 22 5.80 -18.32 16.39
CA PRO A 22 6.20 -19.73 16.33
C PRO A 22 5.20 -20.62 17.08
N THR A 23 4.95 -21.80 16.55
CA THR A 23 4.20 -22.88 17.21
C THR A 23 5.18 -23.94 17.71
N LEU A 24 5.03 -24.37 18.96
CA LEU A 24 5.89 -25.40 19.54
C LEU A 24 5.67 -26.75 18.84
N ASP A 25 6.75 -27.40 18.43
CA ASP A 25 6.75 -28.73 17.82
C ASP A 25 7.68 -29.65 18.62
N ARG A 26 7.25 -30.88 18.89
CA ARG A 26 8.01 -31.80 19.76
C ARG A 26 9.22 -32.42 19.08
N GLU A 27 9.22 -32.48 17.75
CA GLU A 27 10.27 -33.09 16.94
C GLU A 27 11.21 -32.02 16.38
N MET A 28 10.66 -30.93 15.87
CA MET A 28 11.39 -29.83 15.23
C MET A 28 11.71 -28.68 16.20
N GLY A 29 11.21 -28.70 17.42
CA GLY A 29 11.35 -27.63 18.42
C GLY A 29 10.30 -26.54 18.26
N TYR A 30 10.31 -25.81 17.14
CA TYR A 30 9.28 -24.83 16.80
C TYR A 30 9.13 -24.67 15.29
N ARG A 31 7.98 -24.16 14.88
CA ARG A 31 7.55 -24.08 13.47
C ARG A 31 6.75 -22.82 13.19
N TYR A 32 6.77 -22.33 11.96
CA TYR A 32 5.90 -21.24 11.51
C TYR A 32 4.86 -21.80 10.53
N THR A 33 3.82 -22.40 11.09
CA THR A 33 2.75 -23.10 10.35
C THR A 33 2.04 -22.23 9.33
N SER A 34 2.03 -20.90 9.51
CA SER A 34 1.49 -19.93 8.55
C SER A 34 2.39 -19.66 7.34
N VAL A 35 3.70 -19.97 7.42
CA VAL A 35 4.67 -19.78 6.32
C VAL A 35 4.92 -21.08 5.57
N GLU A 36 4.85 -22.22 6.24
CA GLU A 36 5.10 -23.54 5.65
C GLU A 36 4.37 -23.81 4.34
N PRO A 37 3.08 -23.43 4.15
CA PRO A 37 2.38 -23.64 2.88
C PRO A 37 2.95 -22.84 1.71
N LEU A 38 3.81 -21.85 1.96
CA LEU A 38 4.45 -21.03 0.93
C LEU A 38 5.77 -21.63 0.42
N LEU A 39 6.30 -22.65 1.09
CA LEU A 39 7.61 -23.25 0.82
C LEU A 39 7.47 -24.73 0.49
N ASP A 40 8.50 -25.28 -0.15
CA ASP A 40 8.53 -26.69 -0.55
C ASP A 40 8.84 -27.63 0.64
N SER A 41 9.55 -27.12 1.65
CA SER A 41 9.94 -27.89 2.85
C SER A 41 9.92 -27.06 4.13
N PRO A 42 9.58 -27.65 5.31
CA PRO A 42 9.61 -26.95 6.59
C PRO A 42 11.01 -26.47 7.03
N GLU A 43 12.07 -27.12 6.54
CA GLU A 43 13.47 -26.79 6.88
C GLU A 43 13.92 -25.45 6.29
N GLU A 44 13.33 -25.05 5.15
CA GLU A 44 13.63 -23.78 4.48
C GLU A 44 13.02 -22.56 5.18
N VAL A 45 12.02 -22.77 6.04
CA VAL A 45 11.24 -21.69 6.68
C VAL A 45 12.14 -20.71 7.42
N GLN A 46 13.05 -21.21 8.25
CA GLN A 46 13.92 -20.35 9.05
C GLN A 46 14.84 -19.51 8.16
N GLY A 47 15.49 -20.14 7.17
CA GLY A 47 16.37 -19.43 6.24
C GLY A 47 15.63 -18.41 5.38
N PHE A 48 14.37 -18.70 5.01
CA PHE A 48 13.51 -17.77 4.30
C PHE A 48 13.17 -16.52 5.14
N LEU A 49 12.80 -16.71 6.41
CA LEU A 49 12.49 -15.60 7.33
C LEU A 49 13.72 -14.78 7.69
N ASP A 50 14.86 -15.43 7.93
CA ASP A 50 16.12 -14.77 8.23
C ASP A 50 16.60 -13.92 7.04
N ASN A 51 16.38 -14.39 5.80
CA ASN A 51 16.67 -13.62 4.60
C ASN A 51 15.80 -12.36 4.52
N LEU A 52 14.49 -12.47 4.78
CA LEU A 52 13.59 -11.32 4.78
C LEU A 52 13.92 -10.30 5.88
N HIS A 53 14.29 -10.79 7.06
CA HIS A 53 14.78 -9.94 8.13
C HIS A 53 16.08 -9.23 7.74
N ALA A 54 17.04 -9.94 7.14
CA ALA A 54 18.31 -9.36 6.70
C ALA A 54 18.16 -8.27 5.64
N HIS A 55 17.13 -8.35 4.79
CA HIS A 55 16.80 -7.33 3.80
C HIS A 55 15.87 -6.23 4.34
N GLY A 56 15.51 -6.27 5.63
CA GLY A 56 14.72 -5.25 6.30
C GLY A 56 13.21 -5.35 6.10
N PHE A 57 12.69 -6.38 5.42
CA PHE A 57 11.25 -6.57 5.24
C PHE A 57 10.52 -6.95 6.53
N LEU A 58 11.23 -7.64 7.43
CA LEU A 58 10.70 -8.08 8.71
C LEU A 58 11.52 -7.50 9.86
N GLU A 59 10.84 -7.09 10.91
CA GLU A 59 11.42 -6.83 12.22
C GLU A 59 11.27 -8.07 13.09
N THR A 60 12.17 -8.26 14.05
CA THR A 60 12.14 -9.43 14.93
C THR A 60 12.18 -9.06 16.39
N GLU A 61 11.36 -9.75 17.17
CA GLU A 61 11.34 -9.69 18.63
C GLU A 61 11.40 -11.11 19.20
N THR A 62 11.84 -11.24 20.45
CA THR A 62 11.85 -12.55 21.11
C THR A 62 10.47 -12.86 21.69
N CYS A 63 9.77 -13.83 21.10
CA CYS A 63 8.45 -14.27 21.58
C CYS A 63 8.52 -15.35 22.65
N GLY A 64 9.62 -16.07 22.72
CA GLY A 64 9.73 -17.19 23.64
C GLY A 64 11.14 -17.70 23.81
N VAL A 65 11.25 -18.66 24.72
CA VAL A 65 12.49 -19.34 25.03
C VAL A 65 12.24 -20.83 24.88
N LEU A 66 12.99 -21.46 23.99
CA LEU A 66 13.00 -22.90 23.81
C LEU A 66 14.18 -23.49 24.57
N LEU A 67 13.88 -24.45 25.42
CA LEU A 67 14.88 -25.21 26.15
C LEU A 67 15.17 -26.51 25.40
N SER A 68 16.45 -26.83 25.22
CA SER A 68 16.86 -28.08 24.58
C SER A 68 17.88 -28.84 25.44
N CYS A 69 17.88 -30.16 25.27
CA CYS A 69 18.78 -31.05 25.97
C CYS A 69 20.23 -30.82 25.49
N GLY A 70 21.16 -30.55 26.42
CA GLY A 70 22.57 -30.40 26.09
C GLY A 70 23.21 -31.63 25.43
N ASN A 71 22.67 -32.83 25.72
CA ASN A 71 23.19 -34.11 25.24
C ASN A 71 22.74 -34.48 23.81
N CYS A 72 21.44 -34.35 23.50
CA CYS A 72 20.88 -34.78 22.22
C CYS A 72 20.22 -33.66 21.39
N GLY A 73 20.13 -32.43 21.91
CA GLY A 73 19.51 -31.30 21.22
C GLY A 73 17.97 -31.30 21.19
N SER A 74 17.31 -32.34 21.70
CA SER A 74 15.85 -32.42 21.72
C SER A 74 15.23 -31.36 22.63
N SER A 75 14.16 -30.72 22.17
CA SER A 75 13.34 -29.78 22.94
C SER A 75 12.33 -30.46 23.88
N ASN A 76 12.25 -31.79 23.86
CA ASN A 76 11.33 -32.56 24.69
C ASN A 76 11.91 -32.77 26.10
N VAL A 77 12.13 -31.66 26.81
CA VAL A 77 12.67 -31.62 28.17
C VAL A 77 11.56 -31.28 29.17
N GLU A 78 11.50 -32.00 30.29
CA GLU A 78 10.56 -31.73 31.37
C GLU A 78 11.29 -31.46 32.68
N HIS A 79 10.75 -30.55 33.48
CA HIS A 79 11.22 -30.33 34.83
C HIS A 79 10.68 -31.44 35.74
N VAL A 80 11.58 -32.12 36.43
CA VAL A 80 11.25 -33.15 37.42
C VAL A 80 11.36 -32.53 38.80
N ALA A 81 10.21 -32.32 39.44
CA ALA A 81 10.17 -31.87 40.83
C ALA A 81 10.73 -32.95 41.77
N PRO A 82 11.40 -32.57 42.88
CA PRO A 82 11.84 -33.53 43.87
C PRO A 82 10.61 -34.26 44.42
N GLN A 83 10.62 -35.59 44.37
CA GLN A 83 9.57 -36.37 45.02
C GLN A 83 9.72 -36.22 46.54
N GLY A 84 8.81 -35.48 47.16
CA GLY A 84 8.63 -35.52 48.60
C GLY A 84 8.24 -36.94 49.00
N GLY A 85 9.10 -37.61 49.77
CA GLY A 85 8.91 -38.99 50.17
C GLY A 85 7.62 -39.17 50.96
N ASN A 86 6.75 -40.08 50.51
CA ASN A 86 5.84 -40.76 51.42
C ASN A 86 6.67 -41.78 52.21
N SER A 87 6.63 -41.66 53.53
CA SER A 87 7.18 -42.62 54.48
C SER A 87 6.47 -43.98 54.32
N GLY A 88 7.21 -44.96 53.80
CA GLY A 88 6.78 -46.35 53.72
C GLY A 88 8.02 -47.24 53.67
N SER A 89 8.26 -47.97 54.76
CA SER A 89 9.34 -48.91 55.06
C SER A 89 9.85 -49.77 53.89
N SER A 90 11.17 -49.86 53.68
CA SER A 90 11.93 -51.12 53.79
C SER A 90 13.43 -50.93 53.54
N GLU A 91 14.20 -51.88 54.04
CA GLU A 91 15.62 -51.82 54.38
C GLU A 91 16.55 -52.19 53.22
N THR A 92 17.76 -51.61 53.27
CA THR A 92 19.01 -52.03 52.61
C THR A 92 19.16 -51.86 51.09
N GLY A 93 19.98 -50.87 50.71
CA GLY A 93 21.10 -51.10 49.79
C GLY A 93 20.93 -50.67 48.33
N GLY A 94 20.89 -49.36 48.05
CA GLY A 94 21.32 -48.82 46.74
C GLY A 94 20.48 -47.67 46.19
N LEU A 95 21.01 -46.45 46.34
CA LEU A 95 20.65 -45.17 45.69
C LEU A 95 19.22 -44.63 45.90
N PRO A 96 19.07 -43.68 46.83
CA PRO A 96 18.17 -42.56 46.56
C PRO A 96 18.68 -41.24 47.16
N PHE A 97 19.46 -40.46 46.40
CA PHE A 97 19.68 -39.05 46.72
C PHE A 97 19.81 -38.23 45.44
N LEU A 98 18.67 -37.91 44.83
CA LEU A 98 18.56 -36.71 43.99
C LEU A 98 17.64 -35.75 44.75
N GLY A 99 18.27 -35.00 45.65
CA GLY A 99 17.65 -33.91 46.40
C GLY A 99 17.50 -32.62 45.58
N ASP A 100 17.97 -32.59 44.33
CA ASP A 100 17.95 -31.39 43.51
C ASP A 100 16.94 -31.51 42.38
N SER A 101 16.09 -30.48 42.26
CA SER A 101 15.24 -30.23 41.09
C SER A 101 16.07 -30.39 39.81
N GLY A 102 15.69 -31.33 38.95
CA GLY A 102 16.44 -31.70 37.76
C GLY A 102 15.57 -31.65 36.51
N TRP A 103 16.21 -31.68 35.34
CA TRP A 103 15.54 -31.78 34.05
C TRP A 103 15.70 -33.18 33.49
N ARG A 104 14.69 -33.68 32.79
CA ARG A 104 14.72 -34.95 32.09
C ARG A 104 14.39 -34.74 30.61
N CYS A 105 15.22 -35.25 29.72
CA CYS A 105 14.88 -35.33 28.30
C CYS A 105 14.10 -36.61 28.00
N LYS A 106 12.93 -36.52 27.38
CA LYS A 106 12.14 -37.70 26.99
C LYS A 106 12.66 -38.43 25.75
N SER A 107 13.53 -37.79 24.97
CA SER A 107 14.09 -38.39 23.75
C SER A 107 15.31 -39.28 24.03
N CYS A 108 16.22 -38.86 24.91
CA CYS A 108 17.42 -39.65 25.27
C CYS A 108 17.42 -40.18 26.71
N ASN A 109 16.38 -39.86 27.49
CA ASN A 109 16.21 -40.23 28.89
C ASN A 109 17.29 -39.70 29.85
N ALA A 110 18.14 -38.77 29.40
CA ALA A 110 19.14 -38.13 30.24
C ALA A 110 18.49 -37.26 31.31
N THR A 111 19.00 -37.36 32.53
CA THR A 111 18.67 -36.47 33.65
C THR A 111 19.85 -35.56 33.94
N PHE A 112 19.61 -34.26 34.02
CA PHE A 112 20.67 -33.26 34.12
C PHE A 112 20.23 -32.02 34.91
N GLU A 113 21.20 -31.24 35.35
CA GLU A 113 20.95 -29.98 36.04
C GLU A 113 20.58 -28.85 35.07
N LYS A 114 20.00 -27.76 35.60
CA LYS A 114 19.61 -26.58 34.81
C LYS A 114 20.76 -26.00 33.97
N ARG A 115 22.01 -26.13 34.40
CA ARG A 115 23.20 -25.59 33.70
C ARG A 115 23.48 -26.30 32.36
N GLU A 116 22.98 -27.52 32.20
CA GLU A 116 23.18 -28.33 31.00
C GLU A 116 22.05 -28.15 29.97
N LEU A 117 21.06 -27.31 30.28
CA LEU A 117 20.06 -26.87 29.30
C LEU A 117 20.66 -25.84 28.36
N LYS A 118 20.46 -26.08 27.07
CA LYS A 118 20.70 -25.06 26.04
C LYS A 118 19.45 -24.21 25.89
N VAL A 119 19.65 -22.90 25.88
CA VAL A 119 18.59 -21.90 25.78
C VAL A 119 18.63 -21.30 24.38
N HIS A 120 17.53 -21.43 23.65
CA HIS A 120 17.35 -20.85 22.32
C HIS A 120 16.27 -19.78 22.40
N LEU A 121 16.57 -18.56 21.95
CA LEU A 121 15.57 -17.51 21.81
C LEU A 121 14.78 -17.78 20.54
N VAL A 122 13.45 -17.76 20.64
CA VAL A 122 12.56 -18.05 19.52
C VAL A 122 12.03 -16.71 18.98
N PRO A 123 12.35 -16.36 17.72
CA PRO A 123 11.93 -15.09 17.14
C PRO A 123 10.44 -15.10 16.79
N CYS A 124 9.82 -13.94 16.92
CA CYS A 124 8.64 -13.56 16.15
C CYS A 124 9.06 -12.57 15.08
N TYR A 125 8.25 -12.47 14.04
CA TYR A 125 8.46 -11.51 12.96
C TYR A 125 7.24 -10.62 12.78
N SER A 126 7.47 -9.32 12.65
CA SER A 126 6.46 -8.34 12.23
C SER A 126 6.91 -7.68 10.93
N PHE A 127 5.98 -7.09 10.19
CA PHE A 127 6.33 -6.37 8.98
C PHE A 127 7.01 -5.04 9.33
N SER A 128 8.12 -4.72 8.67
CA SER A 128 8.80 -3.44 8.90
C SER A 128 8.11 -2.32 8.14
N GLU A 129 7.74 -1.25 8.85
CA GLU A 129 7.21 -0.04 8.24
C GLU A 129 8.18 0.57 7.22
N LYS A 130 9.48 0.43 7.43
CA LYS A 130 10.52 0.98 6.54
C LYS A 130 10.51 0.35 5.15
N SER A 131 10.00 -0.88 5.04
CA SER A 131 9.93 -1.63 3.79
C SER A 131 8.64 -1.39 3.02
N ILE A 132 7.68 -0.63 3.58
CA ILE A 132 6.40 -0.31 2.91
C ILE A 132 6.66 0.35 1.56
N ALA A 133 7.58 1.32 1.49
CA ALA A 133 7.86 2.06 0.26
C ALA A 133 8.37 1.13 -0.86
N ASP A 134 9.39 0.31 -0.57
CA ASP A 134 9.97 -0.64 -1.54
C ASP A 134 8.95 -1.70 -1.99
N VAL A 135 8.06 -2.09 -1.09
CA VAL A 135 7.01 -3.08 -1.36
C VAL A 135 5.86 -2.47 -2.18
N SER A 136 5.53 -1.20 -1.97
CA SER A 136 4.49 -0.48 -2.71
C SER A 136 4.79 -0.44 -4.22
N ASP A 137 6.02 -0.07 -4.58
CA ASP A 137 6.49 -0.01 -5.97
C ASP A 137 6.27 -1.33 -6.73
N TRP A 138 6.54 -2.44 -6.06
CA TRP A 138 6.42 -3.77 -6.66
C TRP A 138 4.97 -4.33 -6.60
N LEU A 139 4.30 -4.26 -5.44
CA LEU A 139 3.00 -4.91 -5.24
C LEU A 139 1.88 -4.14 -5.93
N VAL A 140 1.93 -2.81 -5.93
CA VAL A 140 0.81 -1.98 -6.35
C VAL A 140 1.15 -1.22 -7.63
N ILE A 141 2.26 -0.48 -7.65
CA ILE A 141 2.55 0.43 -8.77
C ILE A 141 2.73 -0.32 -10.09
N LYS A 142 3.50 -1.42 -10.12
CA LYS A 142 3.71 -2.19 -11.35
C LYS A 142 2.39 -2.73 -11.93
N PRO A 143 1.54 -3.47 -11.18
CA PRO A 143 0.23 -3.88 -11.67
C PRO A 143 -0.63 -2.70 -12.17
N LEU A 144 -0.72 -1.60 -11.42
CA LEU A 144 -1.51 -0.44 -11.84
C LEU A 144 -1.07 0.10 -13.20
N ARG A 145 0.24 0.18 -13.45
CA ARG A 145 0.79 0.61 -14.75
C ARG A 145 0.44 -0.35 -15.87
N ASP A 146 0.61 -1.66 -15.64
CA ASP A 146 0.30 -2.68 -16.65
C ASP A 146 -1.18 -2.57 -17.10
N PHE A 147 -2.09 -2.34 -16.16
CA PHE A 147 -3.51 -2.14 -16.46
C PHE A 147 -3.85 -0.84 -17.19
N LEU A 148 -3.19 0.25 -16.83
CA LEU A 148 -3.36 1.51 -17.56
C LEU A 148 -2.86 1.35 -19.00
N HIS A 149 -1.73 0.67 -19.21
CA HIS A 149 -1.24 0.36 -20.56
C HIS A 149 -2.21 -0.53 -21.35
N GLU A 150 -2.77 -1.57 -20.73
CA GLU A 150 -3.79 -2.43 -21.35
C GLU A 150 -5.03 -1.65 -21.80
N ARG A 151 -5.32 -0.51 -21.16
CA ARG A 151 -6.42 0.39 -21.51
C ARG A 151 -6.06 1.51 -22.47
N GLY A 152 -4.82 1.52 -22.95
CA GLY A 152 -4.33 2.48 -23.95
C GLY A 152 -3.69 3.74 -23.36
N TYR A 153 -3.57 3.85 -22.03
CA TYR A 153 -2.91 5.01 -21.43
C TYR A 153 -1.40 4.90 -21.58
N ARG A 154 -0.72 6.02 -21.80
CA ARG A 154 0.72 6.14 -21.55
C ARG A 154 0.91 6.49 -20.08
N THR A 155 1.90 5.92 -19.40
CA THR A 155 2.12 6.17 -17.96
C THR A 155 3.54 6.61 -17.63
N GLU A 156 3.67 7.50 -16.65
CA GLU A 156 4.90 7.87 -15.97
C GLU A 156 4.82 7.49 -14.49
N SER A 157 5.91 6.98 -13.93
CA SER A 157 6.01 6.59 -12.52
C SER A 157 7.48 6.65 -12.04
N PRO A 158 7.81 7.47 -11.02
CA PRO A 158 6.95 8.52 -10.48
C PRO A 158 6.61 9.54 -11.59
N GLY A 159 5.37 10.03 -11.60
CA GLY A 159 4.91 11.01 -12.57
C GLY A 159 4.80 12.40 -11.97
N PHE A 160 4.87 13.44 -12.80
CA PHE A 160 4.91 14.83 -12.33
C PHE A 160 3.94 15.73 -13.07
N LEU A 161 3.26 16.62 -12.34
CA LEU A 161 2.46 17.70 -12.90
C LEU A 161 2.83 19.04 -12.28
N ILE A 162 2.77 20.10 -13.07
CA ILE A 162 2.98 21.48 -12.60
C ILE A 162 1.61 22.09 -12.32
N GLY A 163 1.40 22.53 -11.08
CA GLY A 163 0.16 23.16 -10.67
C GLY A 163 0.00 24.61 -11.15
N GLU A 164 -1.18 25.17 -10.94
CA GLU A 164 -1.49 26.58 -11.17
C GLU A 164 -0.55 27.50 -10.38
N SER A 165 -0.11 27.05 -9.21
CA SER A 165 0.85 27.72 -8.33
C SER A 165 2.30 27.61 -8.80
N GLU A 166 2.55 27.02 -9.98
CA GLU A 166 3.89 26.68 -10.52
C GLU A 166 4.69 25.67 -9.68
N VAL A 167 4.07 25.12 -8.65
CA VAL A 167 4.64 24.05 -7.83
C VAL A 167 4.59 22.75 -8.63
N ARG A 168 5.72 22.02 -8.62
CA ARG A 168 5.81 20.69 -9.21
C ARG A 168 5.35 19.66 -8.19
N HIS A 169 4.26 18.97 -8.50
CA HIS A 169 3.70 17.88 -7.69
C HIS A 169 4.13 16.54 -8.25
N GLN A 170 4.49 15.62 -7.35
CA GLN A 170 4.79 14.23 -7.68
C GLN A 170 3.60 13.35 -7.33
N PHE A 171 3.28 12.43 -8.23
CA PHE A 171 2.30 11.36 -8.04
C PHE A 171 2.99 10.02 -8.29
N ASP A 172 2.44 8.95 -7.73
CA ASP A 172 3.01 7.62 -7.97
C ASP A 172 2.85 7.21 -9.44
N ILE A 173 1.70 7.52 -10.03
CA ILE A 173 1.43 7.33 -11.45
C ILE A 173 0.73 8.54 -12.04
N VAL A 174 1.21 8.99 -13.20
CA VAL A 174 0.51 9.93 -14.08
C VAL A 174 0.21 9.20 -15.39
N ALA A 175 -1.04 9.22 -15.82
CA ALA A 175 -1.53 8.53 -17.01
C ALA A 175 -2.13 9.51 -18.02
N TYR A 176 -1.75 9.36 -19.29
CA TYR A 176 -2.09 10.27 -20.38
C TYR A 176 -2.99 9.56 -21.40
N SER A 177 -4.11 10.21 -21.75
CA SER A 177 -5.13 9.69 -22.68
C SER A 177 -4.86 9.94 -24.16
N GLY A 178 -3.74 10.58 -24.54
CA GLY A 178 -3.46 10.97 -25.93
C GLY A 178 -2.16 11.77 -26.07
N GLY A 179 -2.10 12.70 -27.03
CA GLY A 179 -0.94 13.61 -27.26
C GLY A 179 -0.51 14.42 -26.04
N GLU A 180 0.65 15.09 -26.13
CA GLU A 180 1.50 15.55 -24.99
C GLU A 180 0.84 16.32 -23.84
N ASP A 181 -0.39 16.84 -23.97
CA ASP A 181 -1.12 17.57 -22.92
C ASP A 181 -2.59 17.17 -22.75
N GLU A 182 -3.03 16.03 -23.30
CA GLU A 182 -4.44 15.64 -23.29
C GLU A 182 -4.79 14.62 -22.20
N GLY A 183 -5.44 15.14 -21.16
CA GLY A 183 -6.27 14.39 -20.24
C GLY A 183 -5.50 13.48 -19.30
N THR A 184 -5.23 14.03 -18.13
CA THR A 184 -4.35 13.41 -17.14
C THR A 184 -5.14 12.74 -16.05
N LEU A 185 -4.98 11.43 -15.90
CA LEU A 185 -5.38 10.69 -14.72
C LEU A 185 -4.18 10.59 -13.78
N VAL A 186 -4.37 10.91 -12.50
CA VAL A 186 -3.33 10.74 -11.49
C VAL A 186 -3.74 9.64 -10.51
N MET A 187 -2.76 8.86 -10.06
CA MET A 187 -2.95 7.85 -9.04
C MET A 187 -1.85 7.94 -7.99
N ASP A 188 -2.26 7.90 -6.73
CA ASP A 188 -1.38 7.58 -5.61
C ASP A 188 -1.78 6.25 -5.02
N ALA A 189 -0.81 5.41 -4.71
CA ALA A 189 -0.98 4.14 -4.03
C ALA A 189 -0.42 4.24 -2.61
N VAL A 190 -1.28 4.01 -1.64
CA VAL A 190 -0.91 4.02 -0.23
C VAL A 190 -1.00 2.59 0.29
N VAL A 191 0.12 2.13 0.85
CA VAL A 191 0.24 0.79 1.43
C VAL A 191 0.54 0.95 2.91
N SER A 192 -0.20 0.25 3.75
CA SER A 192 -0.07 0.28 5.20
C SER A 192 -0.45 -1.07 5.79
N VAL A 193 -0.04 -1.33 7.03
CA VAL A 193 -0.50 -2.49 7.82
C VAL A 193 -1.84 -2.18 8.50
N ASP A 194 -2.07 -0.91 8.84
CA ASP A 194 -3.29 -0.41 9.48
C ASP A 194 -4.15 0.41 8.49
N PRO A 195 -5.46 0.60 8.78
CA PRO A 195 -6.34 1.43 7.96
C PRO A 195 -5.79 2.84 7.72
N ILE A 196 -5.88 3.30 6.48
CA ILE A 196 -5.26 4.54 6.00
C ILE A 196 -6.12 5.75 6.39
N SER A 197 -5.47 6.76 6.96
CA SER A 197 -6.13 7.91 7.56
C SER A 197 -6.53 9.00 6.56
N GLU A 198 -7.16 10.07 7.05
CA GLU A 198 -7.51 11.23 6.23
C GLU A 198 -6.30 11.99 5.68
N ASP A 199 -5.13 11.87 6.31
CA ASP A 199 -3.97 12.69 5.98
C ASP A 199 -3.42 12.37 4.59
N ASP A 200 -3.50 11.10 4.18
CA ASP A 200 -3.17 10.65 2.83
C ASP A 200 -4.12 11.24 1.78
N VAL A 201 -5.42 11.27 2.08
CA VAL A 201 -6.45 11.89 1.23
C VAL A 201 -6.25 13.41 1.12
N LYS A 202 -5.93 14.08 2.24
CA LYS A 202 -5.61 15.52 2.27
C LYS A 202 -4.38 15.84 1.44
N SER A 203 -3.35 15.00 1.52
CA SER A 203 -2.12 15.12 0.73
C SER A 203 -2.41 15.05 -0.76
N LEU A 204 -3.12 14.01 -1.21
CA LEU A 204 -3.53 13.87 -2.61
C LEU A 204 -4.42 15.04 -3.05
N PHE A 205 -5.40 15.44 -2.23
CA PHE A 205 -6.28 16.56 -2.53
C PHE A 205 -5.51 17.87 -2.76
N ALA A 206 -4.51 18.18 -1.93
CA ALA A 206 -3.70 19.38 -2.09
C ALA A 206 -2.99 19.41 -3.46
N LYS A 207 -2.45 18.26 -3.89
CA LYS A 207 -1.81 18.09 -5.21
C LYS A 207 -2.82 18.23 -6.35
N VAL A 208 -3.96 17.54 -6.25
CA VAL A 208 -5.04 17.55 -7.26
C VAL A 208 -5.65 18.95 -7.41
N TYR A 209 -5.83 19.67 -6.32
CA TYR A 209 -6.41 21.02 -6.34
C TYR A 209 -5.54 22.00 -7.13
N ASP A 210 -4.22 21.88 -7.02
CA ASP A 210 -3.28 22.75 -7.73
C ASP A 210 -2.99 22.25 -9.16
N ALA A 211 -2.80 20.93 -9.35
CA ALA A 211 -2.47 20.33 -10.65
C ALA A 211 -3.67 20.15 -11.59
N ASN A 212 -4.90 20.12 -11.05
CA ASN A 212 -6.15 19.99 -11.78
C ASN A 212 -6.18 18.87 -12.86
N PRO A 213 -5.92 17.60 -12.49
CA PRO A 213 -6.08 16.47 -13.40
C PRO A 213 -7.55 16.22 -13.75
N LEU A 214 -7.81 15.52 -14.85
CA LEU A 214 -9.18 15.12 -15.23
C LEU A 214 -9.81 14.16 -14.23
N LYS A 215 -9.00 13.25 -13.71
CA LYS A 215 -9.43 12.27 -12.73
C LYS A 215 -8.29 11.98 -11.76
N SER A 216 -8.64 11.82 -10.50
CA SER A 216 -7.72 11.39 -9.45
C SER A 216 -8.23 10.12 -8.82
N VAL A 217 -7.31 9.20 -8.52
CA VAL A 217 -7.62 7.94 -7.85
C VAL A 217 -6.63 7.74 -6.70
N ILE A 218 -7.13 7.36 -5.54
CA ILE A 218 -6.30 6.82 -4.47
C ILE A 218 -6.51 5.31 -4.41
N VAL A 219 -5.41 4.56 -4.44
CA VAL A 219 -5.40 3.11 -4.29
C VAL A 219 -4.91 2.80 -2.89
N ALA A 220 -5.80 2.31 -2.03
CA ALA A 220 -5.51 2.02 -0.64
C ALA A 220 -5.33 0.52 -0.42
N PHE A 221 -4.26 0.14 0.26
CA PHE A 221 -4.00 -1.22 0.72
C PHE A 221 -3.75 -1.18 2.25
N PRO A 222 -4.62 -1.76 3.10
CA PRO A 222 -5.82 -2.51 2.74
C PRO A 222 -7.05 -1.65 2.42
N GLU A 223 -7.31 -0.61 3.23
CA GLU A 223 -8.50 0.23 3.13
C GLU A 223 -8.28 1.62 3.75
N LEU A 224 -9.15 2.57 3.40
CA LEU A 224 -9.26 3.87 4.06
C LEU A 224 -10.16 3.76 5.30
N THR A 225 -9.95 4.63 6.29
CA THR A 225 -10.92 4.82 7.37
C THR A 225 -12.24 5.42 6.84
N ASP A 226 -13.35 5.21 7.55
CA ASP A 226 -14.67 5.75 7.14
C ASP A 226 -14.65 7.27 6.91
N ASP A 227 -13.90 8.00 7.73
CA ASP A 227 -13.79 9.45 7.60
C ASP A 227 -12.93 9.86 6.40
N ALA A 228 -11.86 9.10 6.11
CA ALA A 228 -11.07 9.26 4.89
C ALA A 228 -11.90 8.97 3.62
N LYS A 229 -12.78 7.95 3.63
CA LYS A 229 -13.69 7.66 2.50
C LYS A 229 -14.66 8.80 2.24
N LYS A 230 -15.32 9.31 3.29
CA LYS A 230 -16.22 10.49 3.18
C LYS A 230 -15.49 11.71 2.64
N LEU A 231 -14.24 11.90 3.07
CA LEU A 231 -13.41 13.01 2.62
C LEU A 231 -13.04 12.87 1.13
N ALA A 232 -12.66 11.67 0.70
CA ALA A 232 -12.35 11.38 -0.70
C ALA A 232 -13.56 11.60 -1.62
N GLU A 233 -14.76 11.13 -1.21
CA GLU A 233 -16.01 11.35 -1.93
C GLU A 233 -16.31 12.85 -2.09
N LYS A 234 -16.18 13.63 -1.00
CA LYS A 234 -16.36 15.09 -1.03
C LYS A 234 -15.42 15.77 -2.02
N TYR A 235 -14.19 15.28 -2.14
CA TYR A 235 -13.19 15.79 -3.08
C TYR A 235 -13.29 15.18 -4.48
N LYS A 236 -14.25 14.28 -4.73
CA LYS A 236 -14.42 13.54 -5.99
C LYS A 236 -13.16 12.75 -6.39
N ILE A 237 -12.39 12.31 -5.39
CA ILE A 237 -11.25 11.41 -5.58
C ILE A 237 -11.82 10.00 -5.70
N GLY A 238 -11.50 9.30 -6.78
CA GLY A 238 -11.85 7.90 -6.94
C GLY A 238 -11.12 7.05 -5.89
N VAL A 239 -11.81 6.13 -5.24
CA VAL A 239 -11.23 5.28 -4.21
C VAL A 239 -11.20 3.84 -4.70
N VAL A 240 -10.05 3.18 -4.61
CA VAL A 240 -9.89 1.75 -4.83
C VAL A 240 -9.23 1.14 -3.61
N GLU A 241 -9.99 0.37 -2.84
CA GLU A 241 -9.48 -0.34 -1.67
C GLU A 241 -9.22 -1.79 -2.04
N THR A 242 -8.12 -2.38 -1.58
CA THR A 242 -7.91 -3.80 -1.78
C THR A 242 -7.01 -4.45 -0.73
N THR A 243 -7.38 -5.67 -0.36
CA THR A 243 -6.54 -6.59 0.44
C THR A 243 -5.87 -7.65 -0.45
N GLU A 244 -6.32 -7.80 -1.70
CA GLU A 244 -5.80 -8.78 -2.66
C GLU A 244 -5.52 -8.13 -4.02
N LEU A 245 -4.34 -8.41 -4.58
CA LEU A 245 -3.97 -7.86 -5.89
C LEU A 245 -4.87 -8.32 -7.04
N LYS A 246 -5.56 -9.46 -6.91
CA LYS A 246 -6.45 -9.97 -7.96
C LYS A 246 -7.71 -9.12 -8.12
N ASP A 247 -8.19 -8.55 -7.01
CA ASP A 247 -9.46 -7.80 -6.98
C ASP A 247 -9.26 -6.35 -7.44
N ILE A 248 -8.01 -5.89 -7.48
CA ILE A 248 -7.66 -4.53 -7.89
C ILE A 248 -8.20 -4.23 -9.28
N TRP A 249 -8.11 -5.20 -10.21
CA TRP A 249 -8.56 -5.01 -11.58
C TRP A 249 -10.06 -4.74 -11.67
N MET A 250 -10.88 -5.45 -10.89
CA MET A 250 -12.33 -5.28 -10.94
C MET A 250 -12.74 -3.89 -10.45
N LYS A 251 -12.18 -3.46 -9.32
CA LYS A 251 -12.45 -2.14 -8.73
C LYS A 251 -11.89 -1.00 -9.59
N LEU A 252 -10.68 -1.17 -10.12
CA LEU A 252 -10.10 -0.20 -11.06
C LEU A 252 -10.94 -0.07 -12.33
N ARG A 253 -11.64 -1.11 -12.78
CA ARG A 253 -12.49 -1.00 -13.98
C ARG A 253 -13.69 -0.09 -13.78
N GLU A 254 -14.19 0.03 -12.55
CA GLU A 254 -15.29 0.92 -12.19
C GLU A 254 -14.83 2.38 -12.07
N VAL A 255 -13.62 2.58 -11.54
CA VAL A 255 -13.10 3.92 -11.26
C VAL A 255 -12.32 4.50 -12.44
N VAL A 256 -11.64 3.68 -13.24
CA VAL A 256 -10.86 4.11 -14.40
C VAL A 256 -11.61 3.69 -15.67
N PRO A 257 -12.09 4.63 -16.50
CA PRO A 257 -12.66 4.28 -17.80
C PRO A 257 -11.55 3.88 -18.81
N PRO A 258 -11.88 3.28 -19.96
CA PRO A 258 -10.97 3.16 -21.10
C PRO A 258 -10.56 4.54 -21.63
N VAL A 259 -9.38 4.64 -22.27
CA VAL A 259 -8.89 5.92 -22.84
C VAL A 259 -9.90 6.55 -23.79
N ASP A 260 -10.56 5.76 -24.62
CA ASP A 260 -11.51 6.25 -25.62
C ASP A 260 -12.79 6.87 -25.02
N GLU A 261 -13.06 6.60 -23.73
CA GLU A 261 -14.18 7.17 -22.96
C GLU A 261 -13.74 8.37 -22.09
N VAL A 262 -12.43 8.56 -21.88
CA VAL A 262 -11.89 9.82 -21.32
C VAL A 262 -11.91 10.87 -22.41
N ARG A 263 -13.09 11.41 -22.66
CA ARG A 263 -13.28 12.55 -23.55
C ARG A 263 -13.59 13.76 -22.71
N PHE A 264 -12.94 14.86 -23.04
CA PHE A 264 -13.48 16.15 -22.69
C PHE A 264 -14.81 16.33 -23.45
N GLU A 265 -15.86 16.75 -22.77
CA GLU A 265 -17.14 16.99 -23.43
C GLU A 265 -17.02 18.26 -24.29
N PRO A 266 -17.31 18.18 -25.61
CA PRO A 266 -17.37 19.39 -26.43
C PRO A 266 -18.47 20.31 -25.87
N LEU A 267 -18.21 21.64 -25.89
CA LEU A 267 -19.19 22.65 -25.53
C LEU A 267 -20.35 22.66 -26.53
N ASP A 268 -21.30 21.74 -26.38
CA ASP A 268 -22.53 21.74 -27.15
C ASP A 268 -23.51 22.81 -26.62
N VAL A 269 -24.56 23.07 -27.41
CA VAL A 269 -25.55 24.12 -27.09
C VAL A 269 -26.26 23.84 -25.76
N MET A 270 -26.50 22.58 -25.41
CA MET A 270 -27.20 22.21 -24.17
C MET A 270 -26.30 22.38 -22.95
N THR A 271 -25.03 22.04 -23.06
CA THR A 271 -24.00 22.26 -22.04
C THR A 271 -23.81 23.74 -21.77
N LEU A 272 -23.71 24.58 -22.82
CA LEU A 272 -23.70 26.03 -22.68
C LEU A 272 -24.96 26.55 -21.95
N LEU A 273 -26.14 25.95 -22.15
CA LEU A 273 -27.37 26.35 -21.48
C LEU A 273 -27.41 25.98 -19.98
N SER A 274 -26.69 24.93 -19.58
CA SER A 274 -26.57 24.50 -18.17
C SER A 274 -25.53 25.30 -17.35
N LEU A 275 -24.56 25.94 -18.01
CA LEU A 275 -23.52 26.71 -17.33
C LEU A 275 -24.08 27.97 -16.65
N PRO A 276 -23.57 28.33 -15.45
CA PRO A 276 -23.80 29.66 -14.86
C PRO A 276 -23.40 30.78 -15.83
N ASP A 277 -24.13 31.89 -15.84
CA ASP A 277 -23.98 32.98 -16.83
C ASP A 277 -22.54 33.50 -16.99
N HIS A 278 -21.79 33.57 -15.89
CA HIS A 278 -20.42 34.06 -15.92
C HIS A 278 -19.49 33.12 -16.69
N LEU A 279 -19.61 31.80 -16.45
CA LEU A 279 -18.87 30.75 -17.16
C LEU A 279 -19.35 30.58 -18.59
N ARG A 280 -20.66 30.66 -18.82
CA ARG A 280 -21.26 30.59 -20.15
C ARG A 280 -20.65 31.63 -21.09
N LYS A 281 -20.57 32.90 -20.65
CA LYS A 281 -19.96 33.98 -21.46
C LYS A 281 -18.50 33.67 -21.82
N THR A 282 -17.71 33.21 -20.85
CA THR A 282 -16.30 32.85 -21.04
C THR A 282 -16.15 31.67 -22.02
N ALA A 283 -16.96 30.62 -21.84
CA ALA A 283 -16.97 29.45 -22.72
C ALA A 283 -17.33 29.81 -24.16
N THR A 284 -18.39 30.62 -24.35
CA THR A 284 -18.82 31.08 -25.68
C THR A 284 -17.74 31.90 -26.37
N VAL A 285 -17.09 32.82 -25.66
CA VAL A 285 -16.00 33.64 -26.23
C VAL A 285 -14.80 32.78 -26.58
N THR A 286 -14.42 31.84 -25.72
CA THR A 286 -13.31 30.90 -25.97
C THR A 286 -13.58 30.06 -27.22
N GLY A 287 -14.79 29.50 -27.36
CA GLY A 287 -15.19 28.76 -28.56
C GLY A 287 -15.18 29.57 -29.84
N SER A 288 -15.51 30.87 -29.77
CA SER A 288 -15.44 31.76 -30.93
C SER A 288 -14.01 32.10 -31.37
N LEU A 289 -13.06 32.10 -30.44
CA LEU A 289 -11.65 32.39 -30.70
C LEU A 289 -10.85 31.14 -31.07
N GLY A 290 -11.38 29.94 -30.78
CA GLY A 290 -10.70 28.67 -30.98
C GLY A 290 -9.63 28.43 -29.91
N LYS A 291 -8.51 29.15 -29.97
CA LYS A 291 -7.38 29.06 -29.02
C LYS A 291 -6.93 30.47 -28.62
N ALA A 292 -7.02 30.81 -27.35
CA ALA A 292 -6.78 32.17 -26.86
C ALA A 292 -6.23 32.22 -25.43
N THR A 293 -5.53 33.31 -25.11
CA THR A 293 -5.03 33.62 -23.77
C THR A 293 -6.12 34.23 -22.88
N ALA A 294 -5.88 34.24 -21.57
CA ALA A 294 -6.76 34.94 -20.63
C ALA A 294 -6.84 36.46 -20.92
N ASP A 295 -5.78 37.06 -21.48
CA ASP A 295 -5.79 38.47 -21.87
C ASP A 295 -6.77 38.71 -23.04
N GLU A 296 -6.65 37.94 -24.13
CA GLU A 296 -7.52 38.06 -25.31
C GLU A 296 -9.00 37.81 -24.97
N ILE A 297 -9.27 36.84 -24.08
CA ILE A 297 -10.63 36.54 -23.63
C ILE A 297 -11.18 37.68 -22.78
N SER A 298 -10.35 38.29 -21.91
CA SER A 298 -10.73 39.41 -21.06
C SER A 298 -11.11 40.67 -21.83
N GLU A 299 -10.39 40.97 -22.91
CA GLU A 299 -10.73 42.08 -23.81
C GLU A 299 -12.10 41.88 -24.44
N ARG A 300 -12.43 40.64 -24.80
CA ARG A 300 -13.68 40.32 -25.51
C ARG A 300 -14.88 40.10 -24.60
N THR A 301 -14.66 39.67 -23.36
CA THR A 301 -15.72 39.59 -22.34
C THR A 301 -15.94 40.89 -21.59
N GLU A 302 -15.06 41.88 -21.76
CA GLU A 302 -15.04 43.15 -21.02
C GLU A 302 -14.94 42.94 -19.50
N ARG A 303 -14.21 41.91 -19.08
CA ARG A 303 -13.95 41.60 -17.66
C ARG A 303 -12.47 41.74 -17.35
N ALA A 304 -12.12 41.89 -16.08
CA ALA A 304 -10.71 41.91 -15.68
C ALA A 304 -10.03 40.56 -16.00
N ARG A 305 -8.80 40.60 -16.52
CA ARG A 305 -7.99 39.40 -16.82
C ARG A 305 -7.97 38.38 -15.69
N ALA A 306 -7.78 38.83 -14.44
CA ALA A 306 -7.73 37.92 -13.29
C ALA A 306 -9.04 37.14 -13.09
N VAL A 307 -10.18 37.78 -13.39
CA VAL A 307 -11.50 37.17 -13.30
C VAL A 307 -11.69 36.14 -14.42
N GLU A 308 -11.33 36.47 -15.66
CA GLU A 308 -11.40 35.50 -16.77
C GLU A 308 -10.44 34.33 -16.59
N SER A 309 -9.23 34.58 -16.10
CA SER A 309 -8.29 33.50 -15.74
C SER A 309 -8.93 32.52 -14.74
N GLY A 310 -9.64 33.03 -13.73
CA GLY A 310 -10.40 32.21 -12.79
C GLY A 310 -11.50 31.38 -13.47
N TYR A 311 -12.30 32.00 -14.33
CA TYR A 311 -13.38 31.31 -15.05
C TYR A 311 -12.87 30.28 -16.07
N LEU A 312 -11.78 30.58 -16.76
CA LEU A 312 -11.15 29.65 -17.70
C LEU A 312 -10.60 28.43 -16.98
N ASN A 313 -9.87 28.62 -15.88
CA ASN A 313 -9.43 27.50 -15.06
C ASN A 313 -10.63 26.72 -14.48
N GLN A 314 -11.74 27.39 -14.13
CA GLN A 314 -12.96 26.70 -13.72
C GLN A 314 -13.56 25.85 -14.85
N LEU A 315 -13.62 26.36 -16.07
CA LEU A 315 -14.09 25.59 -17.22
C LEU A 315 -13.16 24.42 -17.60
N VAL A 316 -11.85 24.57 -17.40
CA VAL A 316 -10.88 23.48 -17.52
C VAL A 316 -11.12 22.42 -16.43
N ARG A 317 -11.34 22.82 -15.17
CA ARG A 317 -11.73 21.92 -14.05
C ARG A 317 -13.03 21.17 -14.33
N MET A 318 -13.94 21.77 -15.08
CA MET A 318 -15.20 21.16 -15.50
C MET A 318 -15.06 20.27 -16.74
N GLY A 319 -13.88 20.19 -17.37
CA GLY A 319 -13.64 19.36 -18.55
C GLY A 319 -14.13 19.95 -19.87
N TYR A 320 -14.47 21.25 -19.91
CA TYR A 320 -15.00 21.91 -21.11
C TYR A 320 -13.95 22.65 -21.94
N LEU A 321 -12.80 22.96 -21.36
CA LEU A 321 -11.68 23.62 -22.03
C LEU A 321 -10.37 22.85 -21.82
N LYS A 322 -9.51 22.86 -22.84
CA LYS A 322 -8.10 22.44 -22.78
C LYS A 322 -7.22 23.65 -22.45
N LYS A 323 -6.14 23.40 -21.70
CA LYS A 323 -5.13 24.39 -21.32
C LYS A 323 -3.76 23.89 -21.75
N GLU A 324 -3.06 24.69 -22.53
CA GLU A 324 -1.71 24.39 -23.02
C GLU A 324 -0.76 25.54 -22.68
N ARG A 325 0.50 25.21 -22.38
CA ARG A 325 1.56 26.20 -22.18
C ARG A 325 2.44 26.27 -23.42
N ASP A 326 2.48 27.44 -24.04
CA ASP A 326 3.40 27.77 -25.13
C ASP A 326 4.39 28.84 -24.66
N GLY A 327 5.58 28.39 -24.24
CA GLY A 327 6.60 29.25 -23.65
C GLY A 327 6.14 29.90 -22.34
N ARG A 328 5.94 31.24 -22.35
CA ARG A 328 5.43 32.01 -21.20
C ARG A 328 3.93 32.26 -21.25
N MET A 329 3.26 31.78 -22.29
CA MET A 329 1.84 32.04 -22.56
C MET A 329 1.02 30.81 -22.17
N VAL A 330 -0.14 31.05 -21.59
CA VAL A 330 -1.13 30.01 -21.29
C VAL A 330 -2.29 30.20 -22.27
N LEU A 331 -2.52 29.19 -23.10
CA LEU A 331 -3.58 29.17 -24.11
C LEU A 331 -4.70 28.24 -23.66
N PHE A 332 -5.93 28.68 -23.87
CA PHE A 332 -7.16 27.95 -23.60
C PHE A 332 -7.89 27.69 -24.92
N SER A 333 -8.43 26.49 -25.09
CA SER A 333 -9.22 26.14 -26.28
C SER A 333 -10.38 25.22 -25.94
N VAL A 334 -11.43 25.26 -26.75
CA VAL A 334 -12.54 24.30 -26.64
C VAL A 334 -12.07 22.94 -27.14
N ILE A 335 -12.48 21.88 -26.46
CA ILE A 335 -12.25 20.53 -26.96
C ILE A 335 -13.19 20.30 -28.15
N SER A 336 -12.57 20.04 -29.30
CA SER A 336 -13.24 19.66 -30.55
C SER A 336 -13.20 18.16 -30.76
#